data_AF-A0A1W9TLY6-F1
#
_entry.id   AF-A0A1W9TLY6-F1
#
_cell.length_a   1.000
_cell.length_b   1.000
_cell.length_c   1.000
_cell.angle_alpha   90.00
_cell.angle_beta   90.00
_cell.angle_gamma   90.00
#
_symmetry.space_group_name_H-M   'P 1'
#
loop_
_entity.id
_entity.type
_entity.pdbx_description
1 polymer ?
#
loop_
_entity_poly.entity_id
_entity_poly.type
_entity_poly.pdbx_seq_one_letter_code
_entity_poly.pdbx_strand_id
1 'polypeptide(L)'
;MKKTTKNLNTYIKVEQKYLVKVLDKFRKSKIFSKFFPLGGFPIIAISEDDENMAEEILKSMDIKYEMKRTKKDIIEEMLHF
;
A
#
# COMPACT_ATOMS: atom_id res chain seq x y z
N MET A 1 2.88 7.82 -17.96
CA MET A 1 1.44 8.09 -17.73
C MET A 1 1.26 8.71 -16.35
N LYS A 2 0.29 9.62 -16.15
CA LYS A 2 -0.01 10.14 -14.80
C LYS A 2 -0.64 9.01 -13.97
N LYS A 3 0.01 8.59 -12.89
CA LYS A 3 -0.56 7.59 -11.95
C LYS A 3 -1.83 8.17 -11.34
N THR A 4 -2.93 7.43 -11.42
CA THR A 4 -4.22 7.84 -10.84
C THR A 4 -4.67 6.80 -9.81
N THR A 5 -5.62 7.17 -8.95
CA THR A 5 -6.16 6.26 -7.92
C THR A 5 -6.74 4.97 -8.49
N LYS A 6 -7.17 4.97 -9.77
CA LYS A 6 -7.64 3.77 -10.49
C LYS A 6 -6.56 2.71 -10.69
N ASN A 7 -5.29 3.10 -10.61
CA ASN A 7 -4.16 2.19 -10.75
C ASN A 7 -3.72 1.60 -9.42
N LEU A 8 -4.38 1.96 -8.31
CA LEU A 8 -4.12 1.35 -7.01
C LEU A 8 -4.82 0.00 -6.98
N ASN A 9 -4.07 -1.06 -7.27
CA ASN A 9 -4.56 -2.43 -7.37
C ASN A 9 -3.80 -3.41 -6.47
N THR A 10 -2.89 -2.90 -5.64
CA THR A 10 -2.16 -3.70 -4.66
C THR A 10 -2.33 -3.06 -3.29
N TYR A 11 -2.76 -3.83 -2.29
CA TYR A 11 -2.76 -3.38 -0.90
C TYR A 11 -1.67 -4.04 -0.08
N ILE A 12 -1.19 -3.28 0.88
CA ILE A 12 -0.21 -3.69 1.86
C ILE A 12 -0.83 -3.52 3.25
N LYS A 13 -0.88 -4.61 3.99
CA LYS A 13 -1.18 -4.65 5.42
C LYS A 13 0.14 -4.65 6.17
N VAL A 14 0.27 -3.73 7.12
CA VAL A 14 1.41 -3.63 8.04
C VAL A 14 0.90 -3.48 9.46
N GLU A 15 1.69 -3.89 10.45
CA GLU A 15 1.34 -3.60 11.85
C GLU A 15 1.25 -2.09 12.06
N GLN A 16 0.28 -1.65 12.86
CA GLN A 16 -0.02 -0.22 13.09
C GLN A 16 1.20 0.58 13.55
N LYS A 17 2.09 -0.04 14.36
CA LYS A 17 3.34 0.58 14.84
C LYS A 17 4.32 0.94 13.72
N TYR A 18 4.24 0.30 12.55
CA TYR A 18 5.11 0.56 11.40
C TYR A 18 4.47 1.48 10.34
N LEU A 19 3.16 1.72 10.42
CA LEU A 19 2.39 2.43 9.40
C LEU A 19 3.01 3.78 9.01
N VAL A 20 3.28 4.63 9.99
CA VAL A 20 3.85 5.97 9.77
C VAL A 20 5.23 5.89 9.11
N LYS A 21 6.07 4.94 9.56
CA LYS A 21 7.42 4.74 9.03
C LYS A 21 7.40 4.26 7.58
N VAL A 22 6.48 3.34 7.25
CA VAL A 22 6.28 2.84 5.88
C VAL A 22 5.78 3.95 4.96
N LEU A 23 4.78 4.72 5.38
CA LEU A 23 4.26 5.85 4.61
C LEU A 23 5.33 6.92 4.35
N ASP A 24 6.17 7.23 5.34
CA ASP A 24 7.28 8.18 5.15
C ASP A 24 8.32 7.65 4.15
N LYS A 25 8.65 6.36 4.20
CA LYS A 25 9.55 5.71 3.23
C LYS A 25 8.98 5.73 1.83
N PHE A 26 7.71 5.37 1.66
CA PHE A 26 7.05 5.40 0.34
C PHE A 26 7.02 6.81 -0.24
N ARG A 27 6.73 7.82 0.58
CA ARG A 27 6.80 9.22 0.17
C ARG A 27 8.20 9.63 -0.29
N LYS A 28 9.25 9.27 0.46
CA LYS A 28 10.64 9.57 0.11
C LYS A 28 11.09 8.86 -1.17
N SER A 29 10.61 7.64 -1.39
CA SER A 29 10.89 6.85 -2.59
C SER A 29 9.99 7.19 -3.78
N LYS A 30 9.12 8.20 -3.67
CA LYS A 30 8.15 8.60 -4.71
C LYS A 30 7.19 7.49 -5.13
N ILE A 31 6.93 6.53 -4.23
CA ILE A 31 5.91 5.50 -4.41
C ILE A 31 4.53 6.16 -4.27
N PHE A 32 3.70 6.02 -5.29
CA PHE A 32 2.35 6.54 -5.25
C PHE A 32 1.49 5.62 -4.38
N SER A 33 1.19 6.09 -3.16
CA SER A 33 0.47 5.33 -2.15
C SER A 33 -0.71 6.10 -1.58
N LYS A 34 -1.76 5.37 -1.18
CA LYS A 34 -2.93 5.92 -0.49
C LYS A 34 -3.23 5.11 0.75
N PHE A 35 -3.40 5.79 1.87
CA PHE A 35 -3.73 5.19 3.15
C PHE A 35 -5.25 5.11 3.35
N PHE A 36 -5.73 3.99 3.89
CA PHE A 36 -7.13 3.78 4.25
C PHE A 36 -7.26 3.29 5.71
N PRO A 37 -7.88 4.09 6.61
CA PRO A 37 -8.08 3.73 8.01
C PRO A 37 -9.35 2.88 8.18
N LEU A 38 -9.32 1.60 7.80
CA LEU A 38 -10.44 0.68 8.02
C LEU A 38 -10.47 0.19 9.47
N GLY A 39 -11.21 0.84 10.37
CA GLY A 39 -11.81 0.29 11.62
C GLY A 39 -11.03 -0.66 12.56
N GLY A 40 -9.73 -0.91 12.36
CA GLY A 40 -8.92 -1.93 13.03
C GLY A 40 -7.78 -2.50 12.17
N PHE A 41 -7.87 -2.41 10.84
CA PHE A 41 -6.86 -2.90 9.89
C PHE A 41 -6.47 -1.81 8.89
N PRO A 42 -5.55 -0.90 9.26
CA PRO A 42 -5.03 0.09 8.33
C PRO A 42 -4.39 -0.59 7.11
N ILE A 43 -4.75 -0.14 5.91
CA ILE A 43 -4.10 -0.60 4.68
C ILE A 43 -3.48 0.55 3.90
N ILE A 44 -2.43 0.21 3.16
CA ILE A 44 -1.77 1.11 2.22
C ILE A 44 -1.99 0.53 0.82
N ALA A 45 -2.67 1.26 -0.04
CA ALA A 45 -2.81 0.92 -1.45
C ALA A 45 -1.67 1.54 -2.25
N ILE A 46 -1.11 0.78 -3.19
CA ILE A 46 -0.08 1.20 -4.14
C ILE A 46 -0.45 0.74 -5.56
N SER A 47 0.24 1.29 -6.57
CA SER A 47 0.13 0.78 -7.94
C SER A 47 1.06 -0.39 -8.18
N GLU A 48 0.67 -1.27 -9.10
CA GLU A 48 1.51 -2.37 -9.62
C GLU A 48 2.92 -1.93 -10.05
N ASP A 49 3.04 -0.76 -10.69
CA ASP A 49 4.35 -0.21 -11.10
C ASP A 49 5.32 0.00 -9.93
N ASP A 50 4.78 0.25 -8.73
CA ASP A 50 5.55 0.52 -7.51
C ASP A 50 5.67 -0.73 -6.60
N GLU A 51 5.10 -1.87 -7.00
CA GLU A 51 5.02 -3.08 -6.19
C GLU A 51 6.41 -3.61 -5.82
N ASN A 52 7.31 -3.75 -6.80
CA ASN A 52 8.66 -4.23 -6.57
C ASN A 52 9.44 -3.31 -5.62
N MET A 53 9.33 -1.99 -5.84
CA MET A 53 10.03 -1.00 -5.01
C MET A 53 9.46 -0.96 -3.59
N ALA A 54 8.14 -1.08 -3.44
CA ALA A 54 7.50 -1.17 -2.14
C ALA A 54 7.93 -2.43 -1.40
N GLU A 55 7.99 -3.57 -2.09
CA GLU A 55 8.41 -4.83 -1.49
C GLU A 55 9.87 -4.79 -1.01
N GLU A 56 10.79 -4.24 -1.81
CA GLU A 56 12.19 -4.05 -1.41
C GLU A 56 12.32 -3.17 -0.16
N ILE A 57 11.56 -2.07 -0.09
CA ILE A 57 11.55 -1.20 1.10
C ILE A 57 11.05 -1.97 2.32
N LEU A 58 9.93 -2.69 2.19
CA LEU A 58 9.34 -3.44 3.30
C LEU A 58 10.28 -4.55 3.80
N LYS A 59 10.92 -5.29 2.88
CA LYS A 59 11.96 -6.28 3.18
C LYS A 59 13.16 -5.65 3.89
N SER A 60 13.66 -4.51 3.40
CA SER A 60 14.80 -3.81 4.02
C SER A 60 14.51 -3.29 5.43
N MET A 61 13.23 -3.12 5.77
CA MET A 61 12.81 -2.66 7.09
C MET A 61 12.68 -3.80 8.11
N ASP A 62 12.79 -5.06 7.67
CA ASP A 62 12.61 -6.26 8.51
C ASP A 62 11.30 -6.23 9.31
N ILE A 63 10.20 -5.85 8.64
CA ILE A 63 8.87 -5.79 9.24
C ILE A 63 7.96 -6.88 8.71
N LYS A 64 6.99 -7.28 9.53
CA LYS A 64 5.90 -8.14 9.08
C LYS A 64 4.92 -7.34 8.23
N TYR A 65 4.70 -7.78 7.00
CA TYR A 65 3.72 -7.22 6.09
C TYR A 65 3.02 -8.32 5.30
N GLU A 66 1.83 -8.02 4.79
CA GLU A 66 1.12 -8.84 3.81
C GLU A 66 0.81 -7.95 2.61
N MET A 67 1.19 -8.39 1.41
CA MET A 67 0.92 -7.69 0.17
C MET A 67 0.01 -8.56 -0.69
N LYS A 68 -1.08 -7.97 -1.20
CA LYS A 68 -2.05 -8.66 -2.03
C LYS A 68 -2.48 -7.78 -3.19
N ARG A 69 -2.52 -8.40 -4.37
CA ARG A 69 -3.00 -7.79 -5.60
C ARG A 69 -4.49 -8.09 -5.79
N THR A 70 -5.26 -7.06 -6.10
CA THR A 70 -6.69 -7.13 -6.38
C THR A 70 -6.92 -7.02 -7.88
N LYS A 71 -7.91 -7.75 -8.40
CA LYS A 71 -8.32 -7.64 -9.82
C LYS A 71 -9.26 -6.45 -10.06
N LYS A 72 -9.96 -6.00 -9.01
CA LYS A 72 -10.84 -4.82 -9.02
C LYS A 72 -10.10 -3.59 -8.49
N ASP A 73 -10.61 -2.41 -8.83
CA ASP A 73 -10.16 -1.14 -8.23
C ASP A 73 -10.22 -1.30 -6.70
N ILE A 74 -9.13 -0.97 -6.02
CA ILE A 74 -9.06 -1.14 -4.58
C ILE A 74 -10.18 -0.38 -3.88
N ILE A 75 -10.64 0.74 -4.44
CA ILE A 75 -11.76 1.52 -3.92
C ILE A 75 -13.06 0.70 -3.97
N GLU A 76 -13.30 -0.08 -5.03
CA GLU A 76 -14.47 -0.96 -5.11
C GLU A 76 -14.38 -2.11 -4.11
N GLU A 77 -13.21 -2.72 -3.92
CA GLU A 77 -13.05 -3.74 -2.88
C GLU A 77 -13.21 -3.16 -1.47
N MET A 78 -12.74 -1.93 -1.24
CA MET A 78 -12.86 -1.24 0.05
C MET A 78 -14.32 -0.96 0.44
N LEU A 79 -15.21 -0.73 -0.52
CA LEU A 79 -16.64 -0.51 -0.27
C LEU A 79 -17.40 -1.80 0.08
N HIS A 80 -16.81 -2.97 -0.18
CA HIS A 80 -17.37 -4.28 0.13
C HIS A 80 -16.82 -4.92 1.42
N PHE A 81 -15.79 -4.33 2.02
CA PHE A 81 -15.20 -4.75 3.31
C PHE A 81 -15.97 -4.16 4.50
#